data_AF-A0A1G2JD05-F1
#
_entry.id   AF-A0A1G2JD05-F1
#
_cell.length_a   1.000
_cell.length_b   1.000
_cell.length_c   1.000
_cell.angle_alpha   90.00
_cell.angle_beta   90.00
_cell.angle_gamma   90.00
#
_symmetry.space_group_name_H-M   'P 1'
#
loop_
_entity.id
_entity.type
_entity.pdbx_description
1 polymer ?
#
loop_
_entity_poly.entity_id
_entity_poly.type
_entity_poly.pdbx_seq_one_letter_code
_entity_poly.pdbx_strand_id
1 'polypeptide(L)'
;MENNDQISDKLIDLELAKSDNSSTKVKKYLPAIVLMASLYYYSLALSLGLVLGYVGSKLFSKYFLEKGKVDPVFIDCGKWKIHMHHWIMGAIFLLLVWFVDRFYLPTFFVGAVMGIIAHDIYDYNDWHKVLVKNEEIK
;
A
#
# COMPACT_ATOMS: atom_id res chain seq x y z
N MET A 1 -26.28 15.65 -62.55
CA MET A 1 -26.66 15.50 -61.13
C MET A 1 -26.13 14.18 -60.58
N GLU A 2 -26.30 13.07 -61.30
CA GLU A 2 -25.86 11.70 -60.93
C GLU A 2 -24.40 11.53 -60.44
N ASN A 3 -23.41 12.21 -61.04
CA ASN A 3 -22.00 12.08 -60.64
C ASN A 3 -21.70 12.71 -59.27
N ASN A 4 -22.45 13.74 -58.87
CA ASN A 4 -22.20 14.43 -57.60
C ASN A 4 -22.75 13.62 -56.41
N ASP A 5 -23.88 12.93 -56.62
CA ASP A 5 -24.48 12.04 -55.63
C ASP A 5 -23.58 10.82 -55.38
N GLN A 6 -23.00 10.24 -56.44
CA GLN A 6 -22.05 9.12 -56.32
C GLN A 6 -20.76 9.47 -55.55
N ILE A 7 -20.29 10.72 -55.66
CA ILE A 7 -19.12 11.20 -54.91
C ILE A 7 -19.48 11.39 -53.43
N SER A 8 -20.66 11.95 -53.13
CA SER A 8 -21.15 12.13 -51.76
C SER A 8 -21.28 10.80 -51.03
N ASP A 9 -21.86 9.78 -51.68
CA ASP A 9 -22.05 8.46 -51.07
C ASP A 9 -20.71 7.79 -50.73
N LYS A 10 -19.71 7.89 -51.62
CA LYS A 10 -18.35 7.37 -51.36
C LYS A 10 -17.65 8.07 -50.21
N LEU A 11 -17.88 9.37 -50.03
CA LEU A 11 -17.32 10.13 -48.90
C LEU A 11 -17.94 9.67 -47.58
N ILE A 12 -19.25 9.43 -47.56
CA ILE A 12 -19.97 8.89 -46.40
C ILE A 12 -19.43 7.50 -46.04
N ASP A 13 -19.27 6.60 -47.00
CA ASP A 13 -18.72 5.26 -46.78
C ASP A 13 -17.28 5.30 -46.24
N LEU A 14 -16.46 6.22 -46.75
CA LEU A 14 -15.09 6.43 -46.27
C LEU A 14 -15.06 6.95 -44.83
N GLU A 15 -15.95 7.85 -44.46
CA GLU A 15 -16.08 8.34 -43.08
C GLU A 15 -16.58 7.25 -42.12
N LEU A 16 -17.56 6.45 -42.55
CA LEU A 16 -18.07 5.31 -41.77
C LEU A 16 -16.99 4.25 -41.56
N ALA A 17 -16.24 3.88 -42.60
CA ALA A 17 -15.14 2.91 -42.51
C ALA A 17 -13.99 3.43 -41.63
N LYS A 18 -13.67 4.73 -41.69
CA LYS A 18 -12.67 5.37 -40.83
C LYS A 18 -13.11 5.40 -39.37
N SER A 19 -14.37 5.75 -39.11
CA SER A 19 -14.97 5.76 -37.78
C SER A 19 -14.95 4.36 -37.16
N ASP A 20 -15.37 3.33 -37.90
CA ASP A 20 -15.45 1.96 -37.39
C ASP A 20 -14.06 1.34 -37.13
N ASN A 21 -13.09 1.61 -38.00
CA ASN A 21 -11.68 1.22 -37.80
C ASN A 21 -11.05 1.93 -36.58
N SER A 22 -11.40 3.20 -36.33
CA SER A 22 -10.95 3.91 -35.13
C SER A 22 -11.59 3.36 -33.85
N SER A 23 -12.89 3.03 -33.89
CA SER A 23 -13.63 2.47 -32.75
C SER A 23 -13.11 1.09 -32.36
N THR A 24 -12.81 0.24 -33.35
CA THR A 24 -12.26 -1.12 -33.13
C THR A 24 -10.85 -1.09 -32.58
N LYS A 25 -10.00 -0.15 -33.04
CA LYS A 25 -8.67 0.08 -32.43
C LYS A 25 -8.79 0.53 -30.98
N VAL A 26 -9.64 1.51 -30.67
CA VAL A 26 -9.84 1.99 -29.29
C VAL A 26 -10.36 0.87 -28.38
N LYS A 27 -11.35 0.09 -28.82
CA LYS A 27 -11.89 -1.06 -28.08
C LYS A 27 -10.83 -2.14 -27.81
N LYS A 28 -9.86 -2.32 -28.71
CA LYS A 28 -8.75 -3.27 -28.53
C LYS A 28 -7.77 -2.86 -27.43
N TYR A 29 -7.51 -1.56 -27.26
CA TYR A 29 -6.58 -1.05 -26.23
C TYR A 29 -7.27 -0.73 -24.90
N LEU A 30 -8.58 -0.56 -24.89
CA LEU A 30 -9.40 -0.30 -23.71
C LEU A 30 -9.08 -1.23 -22.51
N PRO A 31 -9.07 -2.57 -22.65
CA PRO A 31 -8.75 -3.45 -21.52
C PRO A 31 -7.33 -3.26 -21.00
N ALA A 32 -6.35 -3.01 -21.87
CA ALA A 32 -4.97 -2.76 -21.46
C ALA A 32 -4.84 -1.44 -20.68
N ILE A 33 -5.55 -0.39 -21.10
CA ILE A 33 -5.59 0.91 -20.40
C ILE A 33 -6.24 0.76 -19.03
N VAL A 34 -7.36 0.03 -18.92
CA VAL A 34 -8.06 -0.20 -17.63
C VAL A 34 -7.17 -0.98 -16.66
N LEU A 35 -6.49 -2.03 -17.13
CA LEU A 35 -5.57 -2.80 -16.29
C LEU A 35 -4.39 -1.94 -15.81
N MET A 36 -3.80 -1.14 -16.69
CA MET A 36 -2.69 -0.27 -16.34
C MET A 36 -3.10 0.83 -15.36
N ALA A 37 -4.27 1.43 -15.54
CA ALA A 37 -4.81 2.42 -14.60
C ALA A 37 -5.10 1.81 -13.22
N SER A 38 -5.65 0.58 -13.19
CA SER A 38 -5.94 -0.15 -11.96
C SER A 38 -4.65 -0.49 -11.20
N LEU A 39 -3.65 -1.05 -11.89
CA LEU A 39 -2.33 -1.36 -11.32
C LEU A 39 -1.65 -0.11 -10.77
N TYR A 40 -1.71 1.01 -11.50
CA TYR A 40 -1.14 2.27 -11.07
C TYR A 40 -1.79 2.78 -9.78
N TYR A 41 -3.13 2.76 -9.71
CA TYR A 41 -3.87 3.19 -8.52
C TYR A 41 -3.49 2.36 -7.27
N TYR A 42 -3.49 1.03 -7.39
CA TYR A 42 -3.12 0.16 -6.27
C TYR A 42 -1.65 0.32 -5.85
N SER A 43 -0.74 0.48 -6.82
CA SER A 43 0.68 0.72 -6.54
C SER A 43 0.91 2.06 -5.84
N LEU A 44 0.21 3.12 -6.24
CA LEU A 44 0.25 4.41 -5.57
C LEU A 44 -0.29 4.32 -4.14
N ALA A 45 -1.44 3.68 -3.94
CA ALA A 45 -2.01 3.52 -2.62
C ALA A 45 -1.05 2.75 -1.70
N LEU A 46 -0.45 1.66 -2.20
CA LEU A 46 0.52 0.85 -1.46
C LEU A 46 1.77 1.66 -1.10
N SER A 47 2.35 2.37 -2.06
CA SER A 47 3.58 3.15 -1.85
C SER A 47 3.35 4.32 -0.90
N LEU A 48 2.23 5.04 -1.02
CA LEU A 48 1.84 6.09 -0.07
C LEU A 48 1.65 5.53 1.33
N GLY A 49 0.96 4.39 1.44
CA GLY A 49 0.86 3.65 2.69
C GLY A 49 2.23 3.38 3.28
N LEU A 50 3.13 2.78 2.51
CA LEU A 50 4.47 2.40 2.93
C LEU A 50 5.28 3.59 3.43
N VAL A 51 5.29 4.69 2.67
CA VAL A 51 6.00 5.91 3.08
C VAL A 51 5.41 6.47 4.38
N LEU A 52 4.09 6.56 4.48
CA LEU A 52 3.44 7.09 5.69
C LEU A 52 3.59 6.17 6.90
N GLY A 53 3.58 4.85 6.71
CA GLY A 53 3.85 3.88 7.76
C GLY A 53 5.28 3.97 8.27
N TYR A 54 6.25 4.07 7.36
CA TYR A 54 7.66 4.23 7.70
C TYR A 54 7.92 5.55 8.44
N VAL A 55 7.47 6.68 7.88
CA VAL A 55 7.64 8.01 8.48
C VAL A 55 6.87 8.13 9.79
N GLY A 56 5.65 7.61 9.85
CA GLY A 56 4.81 7.60 11.05
C GLY A 56 5.48 6.86 12.19
N SER A 57 6.00 5.65 11.94
CA SER A 57 6.79 4.90 12.92
C SER A 57 8.05 5.63 13.35
N LYS A 58 8.76 6.26 12.40
CA LYS A 58 9.97 7.02 12.71
C LYS A 58 9.70 8.22 13.60
N LEU A 59 8.64 8.96 13.32
CA LEU A 59 8.21 10.09 14.15
C LEU A 59 7.75 9.58 15.51
N PHE A 60 6.95 8.52 15.57
CA PHE A 60 6.48 7.97 16.83
C PHE A 60 7.65 7.51 17.72
N SER A 61 8.57 6.73 17.16
CA SER A 61 9.82 6.34 17.81
C SER A 61 10.56 7.57 18.36
N LYS A 62 10.83 8.56 17.51
CA LYS A 62 11.58 9.74 17.88
C LYS A 62 10.89 10.57 18.97
N TYR A 63 9.57 10.73 18.91
CA TYR A 63 8.84 11.57 19.85
C TYR A 63 8.51 10.87 21.17
N PHE A 64 8.28 9.56 21.17
CA PHE A 64 7.84 8.82 22.36
C PHE A 64 8.98 8.05 23.04
N LEU A 65 9.90 7.46 22.27
CA LEU A 65 11.04 6.70 22.82
C LEU A 65 12.21 7.60 23.20
N GLU A 66 12.69 8.48 22.32
CA GLU A 66 13.85 9.35 22.67
C GLU A 66 13.50 10.35 23.78
N LYS A 67 12.22 10.72 23.91
CA LYS A 67 11.76 11.60 25.01
C LYS A 67 11.47 10.84 26.31
N GLY A 68 11.69 9.52 26.37
CA GLY A 68 11.50 8.71 27.57
C GLY A 68 10.05 8.70 28.08
N LYS A 69 9.07 8.91 27.20
CA LYS A 69 7.65 9.02 27.60
C LYS A 69 6.95 7.68 27.68
N VAL A 70 7.52 6.64 27.06
CA VAL A 70 6.97 5.29 27.04
C VAL A 70 8.11 4.36 27.39
N ASP A 71 8.07 3.81 28.62
CA ASP A 71 8.96 2.72 28.99
C ASP A 71 8.69 1.51 28.08
N PRO A 72 9.73 0.80 27.65
CA PRO A 72 9.56 -0.42 26.87
C PRO A 72 8.68 -1.39 27.66
N VAL A 73 7.61 -1.87 27.02
CA VAL A 73 6.65 -2.74 27.68
C VAL A 73 7.28 -4.13 27.76
N PHE A 74 7.76 -4.49 28.95
CA PHE A 74 8.23 -5.83 29.26
C PHE A 74 7.06 -6.64 29.80
N ILE A 75 6.66 -7.69 29.09
CA ILE A 75 5.72 -8.67 29.60
C ILE A 75 6.53 -9.84 30.16
N ASP A 76 6.45 -10.02 31.49
CA ASP A 76 7.07 -11.15 32.19
C ASP A 76 6.22 -12.42 31.98
N CYS A 77 6.73 -13.34 31.16
CA CYS A 77 6.17 -14.68 30.96
C CYS A 77 7.08 -15.72 31.64
N GLY A 78 7.17 -15.65 32.97
CA GLY A 78 7.95 -16.59 33.79
C GLY A 78 9.47 -16.49 33.57
N LYS A 79 10.05 -17.41 32.80
CA LYS A 79 11.50 -17.44 32.47
C LYS A 79 11.89 -16.54 31.29
N TRP A 80 10.90 -15.95 30.63
CA TRP A 80 11.08 -15.17 29.40
C TRP A 80 10.51 -13.77 29.60
N LYS A 81 11.30 -12.75 29.24
CA LYS A 81 10.84 -11.37 29.14
C LYS A 81 10.55 -11.07 27.67
N ILE A 82 9.29 -10.80 27.38
CA ILE A 82 8.89 -10.34 26.05
C ILE A 82 9.09 -8.84 26.04
N HIS A 83 10.09 -8.38 25.29
CA HIS A 83 10.26 -6.96 25.03
C HIS A 83 9.29 -6.59 23.91
N MET A 84 8.14 -6.02 24.26
CA MET A 84 7.20 -5.54 23.26
C MET A 84 7.78 -4.28 22.63
N HIS A 85 8.51 -4.50 21.54
CA HIS A 85 9.05 -3.41 20.76
C HIS A 85 7.86 -2.63 20.16
N HIS A 86 7.97 -1.31 20.19
CA HIS A 86 6.93 -0.36 19.80
C HIS A 86 6.25 -0.64 18.43
N TRP A 87 6.96 -1.24 17.46
CA TRP A 87 6.37 -1.68 16.19
C TRP A 87 5.34 -2.81 16.35
N ILE A 88 5.49 -3.71 17.33
CA ILE A 88 4.52 -4.77 17.61
C ILE A 88 3.22 -4.16 18.12
N MET A 89 3.29 -3.14 18.97
CA MET A 89 2.10 -2.43 19.45
C MET A 89 1.42 -1.63 18.33
N GLY A 90 2.20 -0.97 17.46
CA GLY A 90 1.69 -0.34 16.25
C GLY A 90 1.05 -1.33 15.29
N ALA A 91 1.68 -2.49 15.08
CA ALA A 91 1.17 -3.57 14.24
C ALA A 91 -0.11 -4.19 14.81
N ILE A 92 -0.19 -4.43 16.12
CA ILE A 92 -1.39 -4.94 16.80
C ILE A 92 -2.52 -3.92 16.73
N PHE A 93 -2.25 -2.63 16.94
CA PHE A 93 -3.24 -1.58 16.81
C PHE A 93 -3.79 -1.50 15.37
N LEU A 94 -2.92 -1.56 14.37
CA LEU A 94 -3.32 -1.63 12.96
C LEU A 94 -4.08 -2.91 12.62
N LEU A 95 -3.71 -4.05 13.20
CA LEU A 95 -4.41 -5.32 13.04
C LEU A 95 -5.80 -5.25 13.69
N LEU A 96 -5.94 -4.55 14.81
CA LEU A 96 -7.24 -4.26 15.44
C LEU A 96 -8.08 -3.32 14.58
N VAL A 97 -7.52 -2.22 14.09
CA VAL A 97 -8.20 -1.31 13.14
C VAL A 97 -8.62 -2.08 11.90
N TRP A 98 -7.77 -2.97 11.40
CA TRP A 98 -8.07 -3.87 10.29
C TRP A 98 -9.20 -4.86 10.62
N PHE A 99 -9.19 -5.46 11.81
CA PHE A 99 -10.24 -6.38 12.23
C PHE A 99 -11.59 -5.67 12.39
N VAL A 100 -11.58 -4.41 12.82
CA VAL A 100 -12.75 -3.54 12.87
C VAL A 100 -13.20 -3.14 11.45
N ASP A 101 -12.26 -2.92 10.53
CA ASP A 101 -12.50 -2.60 9.11
C ASP A 101 -12.62 -3.85 8.22
N ARG A 102 -13.25 -4.92 8.76
CA ARG A 102 -13.33 -6.30 8.23
C ARG A 102 -13.75 -6.45 6.76
N PHE A 103 -14.23 -5.39 6.10
CA PHE A 103 -14.89 -5.44 4.80
C PHE A 103 -14.09 -4.88 3.61
N TYR A 104 -12.94 -4.24 3.83
CA TYR A 104 -12.04 -3.89 2.73
C TYR A 104 -10.67 -3.63 3.35
N LEU A 105 -9.61 -4.32 2.93
CA LEU A 105 -8.24 -3.91 3.29
C LEU A 105 -7.78 -2.94 2.22
N PRO A 106 -7.83 -1.62 2.44
CA PRO A 106 -7.36 -0.69 1.44
C PRO A 106 -5.87 -0.97 1.27
N THR A 107 -5.41 -1.09 0.03
CA THR A 107 -4.01 -1.38 -0.32
C THR A 107 -3.04 -0.41 0.35
N PHE A 108 -3.53 0.79 0.68
CA PHE A 108 -2.90 1.75 1.57
C PHE A 108 -2.49 1.20 2.94
N PHE A 109 -3.38 0.53 3.68
CA PHE A 109 -3.08 0.02 5.01
C PHE A 109 -2.09 -1.15 4.96
N VAL A 110 -2.17 -1.98 3.92
CA VAL A 110 -1.13 -3.00 3.66
C VAL A 110 0.22 -2.33 3.47
N GLY A 111 0.27 -1.28 2.65
CA GLY A 111 1.44 -0.43 2.49
C GLY A 111 1.95 0.10 3.83
N ALA A 112 1.06 0.70 4.64
CA ALA A 112 1.41 1.27 5.93
C ALA A 112 2.02 0.24 6.89
N VAL A 113 1.43 -0.95 7.01
CA VAL A 113 1.98 -2.04 7.81
C VAL A 113 3.36 -2.45 7.31
N MET A 114 3.53 -2.58 5.99
CA MET A 114 4.84 -2.89 5.39
C MET A 114 5.88 -1.80 5.66
N GLY A 115 5.48 -0.52 5.64
CA GLY A 115 6.32 0.61 5.99
C GLY A 115 6.78 0.59 7.45
N ILE A 116 5.89 0.21 8.36
CA ILE A 116 6.19 0.06 9.79
C ILE A 116 7.20 -1.08 10.01
N ILE A 117 6.97 -2.24 9.37
CA ILE A 117 7.90 -3.38 9.43
C ILE A 117 9.25 -2.99 8.84
N ALA A 118 9.27 -2.29 7.71
CA ALA A 118 10.50 -1.81 7.10
C ALA A 118 11.25 -0.86 8.03
N HIS A 119 10.57 0.09 8.66
CA HIS A 119 11.18 0.97 9.67
C HIS A 119 11.85 0.15 10.78
N ASP A 120 11.17 -0.87 11.29
CA ASP A 120 11.72 -1.67 12.37
C ASP A 120 12.97 -2.46 11.97
N ILE A 121 12.96 -3.10 10.79
CA ILE A 121 14.11 -3.85 10.28
C ILE A 121 15.30 -2.93 9.97
N TYR A 122 15.06 -1.74 9.42
CA TYR A 122 16.12 -0.84 8.96
C TYR A 122 16.67 0.09 10.06
N ASP A 123 15.84 0.61 10.96
CA ASP A 123 16.27 1.55 12.00
C ASP A 123 16.63 0.85 13.33
N TYR A 124 16.13 -0.37 13.58
CA TYR A 124 16.42 -1.09 14.83
C TYR A 124 17.13 -2.42 14.61
N ASN A 125 18.39 -2.50 15.01
CA ASN A 125 19.19 -3.73 14.86
C ASN A 125 18.73 -4.86 15.79
N ASP A 126 17.95 -4.56 16.83
CA ASP A 126 17.41 -5.53 17.80
C ASP A 126 16.01 -6.06 17.41
N TRP A 127 15.54 -5.82 16.19
CA TRP A 127 14.23 -6.29 15.70
C TRP A 127 13.99 -7.80 15.90
N HIS A 128 15.06 -8.60 15.90
CA HIS A 128 15.04 -10.05 16.08
C HIS A 128 15.01 -10.50 17.55
N LYS A 129 15.31 -9.60 18.50
CA LYS A 129 15.35 -9.89 19.95
C LYS A 129 14.01 -9.62 20.60
N VAL A 130 12.96 -10.26 20.09
CA VAL A 130 11.60 -10.16 20.66
C VAL A 130 11.49 -10.94 21.98
N LEU A 131 12.28 -12.01 22.12
CA LEU A 131 12.34 -12.87 23.29
C LEU A 131 13.72 -12.74 23.94
N VAL A 132 13.77 -12.09 25.10
CA VAL A 132 14.99 -12.02 25.91
C VAL A 132 14.83 -12.98 27.09
N LYS A 133 15.82 -13.85 27.29
CA LYS A 133 15.84 -14.75 28.46
C LYS A 133 16.12 -13.92 29.70
N ASN A 134 15.42 -14.18 30.79
CA ASN A 134 15.49 -13.38 32.04
C ASN A 134 16.89 -13.33 32.69
N GLU A 135 17.83 -14.17 32.23
CA GLU A 135 19.20 -14.27 32.75
C GLU A 135 20.18 -13.25 32.14
N GLU A 136 19.84 -12.61 31.00
CA GLU A 136 20.72 -11.64 30.32
C GLU A 136 20.47 -10.18 30.74
N ILE A 137 19.40 -9.93 31.51
CA ILE A 137 19.10 -8.61 32.07
C ILE A 137 19.63 -8.61 33.50
N LYS A 138 20.91 -8.30 33.67
CA LYS A 138 21.54 -8.12 34.98
C LYS A 138 22.24 -6.78 35.06
#